data_AF-A0A7C3VBG0-F1
#
_entry.id   AF-A0A7C3VBG0-F1
#
_cell.length_a   1.000
_cell.length_b   1.000
_cell.length_c   1.000
_cell.angle_alpha   90.00
_cell.angle_beta   90.00
_cell.angle_gamma   90.00
#
_symmetry.space_group_name_H-M   'P 1'
#
loop_
_entity.id
_entity.type
_entity.pdbx_description
1 polymer ?
#
loop_
_entity_poly.entity_id
_entity_poly.type
_entity_poly.pdbx_seq_one_letter_code
_entity_poly.pdbx_strand_id
1 'polypeptide(L)'
;FVISCAFAGFLGVFYAHYYNVITPDVSSLSVTVPALAICYVGGRGSIWGSLPSAAIILMIFELLRPYEAIGVISFAHKYIVYGILLIIVMIWVQGGLAGAIKKLTEKYVKTTS
;
A
#
# COMPACT_ATOMS: atom_id res chain seq x y z
N PHE A 1 -2.15 19.13 3.75
CA PHE A 1 -2.87 19.09 2.46
C PHE A 1 -2.19 19.96 1.41
N VAL A 2 -2.17 21.29 1.56
CA VAL A 2 -1.57 22.22 0.56
C VAL A 2 -0.12 21.85 0.20
N ILE A 3 0.74 21.66 1.21
CA ILE A 3 2.15 21.28 1.00
C ILE A 3 2.26 19.94 0.27
N SER A 4 1.49 18.93 0.68
CA SER A 4 1.46 17.62 0.04
C SER A 4 0.98 17.69 -1.42
N CYS A 5 -0.03 18.51 -1.70
CA CYS A 5 -0.54 18.73 -3.06
C CYS A 5 0.47 19.46 -3.93
N ALA A 6 1.21 20.44 -3.39
CA ALA A 6 2.26 21.14 -4.11
C ALA A 6 3.38 20.16 -4.53
N PHE A 7 3.83 19.30 -3.63
CA PHE A 7 4.82 18.26 -3.96
C PHE A 7 4.28 17.23 -4.95
N ALA A 8 3.04 16.74 -4.77
CA ALA A 8 2.43 15.77 -5.69
C ALA A 8 2.27 16.35 -7.11
N GLY A 9 1.83 17.61 -7.23
CA GLY A 9 1.71 18.30 -8.52
C GLY A 9 3.07 18.53 -9.18
N PHE A 10 4.07 18.97 -8.41
CA PHE A 10 5.43 19.17 -8.93
C PHE A 10 6.06 17.87 -9.46
N LEU A 11 5.96 16.79 -8.68
CA LEU A 11 6.44 15.47 -9.09
C LEU A 11 5.68 14.93 -10.31
N GLY A 12 4.36 15.15 -10.38
CA GLY A 12 3.54 14.74 -11.51
C GLY A 12 3.92 15.44 -12.83
N VAL A 13 4.18 16.75 -12.79
CA VAL A 13 4.66 17.50 -13.96
C VAL A 13 6.03 17.01 -14.40
N PHE A 14 6.95 16.81 -13.46
CA PHE A 14 8.29 16.31 -13.77
C PHE A 14 8.25 14.89 -14.37
N TYR A 15 7.38 14.04 -13.84
CA TYR A 15 7.15 12.69 -14.34
C TYR A 15 6.61 12.69 -15.79
N ALA A 16 5.60 13.51 -16.07
CA ALA A 16 5.05 13.64 -17.42
C ALA A 16 6.08 14.17 -18.43
N HIS A 17 6.91 15.12 -18.02
CA HIS A 17 7.95 15.69 -18.86
C HIS A 17 9.09 14.70 -19.14
N TYR A 18 9.46 13.88 -18.16
CA TYR A 18 10.54 12.90 -18.32
C TYR A 18 10.13 11.73 -19.23
N TYR A 19 8.94 11.16 -19.01
CA TYR A 19 8.50 9.98 -19.75
C TYR A 19 7.93 10.29 -21.14
N ASN A 20 7.57 11.56 -21.45
CA ASN A 20 7.06 12.07 -22.74
C ASN A 20 5.85 11.32 -23.34
N VAL A 21 5.40 10.24 -22.70
CA VAL A 21 4.28 9.38 -23.07
C VAL A 21 3.56 8.99 -21.78
N ILE A 22 2.26 9.30 -21.74
CA ILE A 22 1.40 8.93 -20.62
C ILE A 22 0.73 7.60 -20.97
N THR A 23 1.41 6.50 -20.65
CA THR A 23 0.85 5.14 -20.82
C THR A 23 0.07 4.77 -19.56
N PRO A 24 -1.14 4.18 -19.66
CA PRO A 24 -1.95 3.81 -18.48
C PRO A 24 -1.31 2.73 -17.59
N ASP A 25 -0.21 2.12 -18.02
CA ASP A 25 0.50 1.07 -17.28
C ASP A 25 0.98 1.54 -15.89
N VAL A 26 1.43 2.79 -15.82
CA VAL A 26 1.99 3.39 -14.59
C VAL A 26 0.90 3.79 -13.60
N SER A 27 -0.33 3.94 -14.08
CA SER A 27 -1.55 4.18 -13.29
C SER A 27 -2.40 2.92 -13.14
N SER A 28 -1.86 1.76 -13.53
CA SER A 28 -2.62 0.52 -13.51
C SER A 28 -2.97 0.10 -12.09
N LEU A 29 -4.08 -0.63 -11.97
CA LEU A 29 -4.54 -1.22 -10.72
C LEU A 29 -3.48 -2.13 -10.07
N SER A 30 -2.60 -2.73 -10.87
CA SER A 30 -1.48 -3.55 -10.41
C SER A 30 -0.49 -2.79 -9.54
N VAL A 31 -0.40 -1.46 -9.68
CA VAL A 31 0.50 -0.60 -8.91
C VAL A 31 -0.25 0.16 -7.81
N THR A 32 -1.43 0.68 -8.14
CA THR A 32 -2.20 1.53 -7.22
C THR A 32 -2.82 0.75 -6.06
N VAL A 33 -3.31 -0.47 -6.31
CA VAL A 33 -3.87 -1.34 -5.26
C VAL A 33 -2.85 -1.69 -4.17
N PRO A 34 -1.68 -2.25 -4.49
CA PRO A 34 -0.68 -2.56 -3.48
C PRO A 34 -0.19 -1.30 -2.76
N ALA A 35 -0.02 -0.18 -3.46
CA ALA A 35 0.35 1.10 -2.84
C ALA A 35 -0.69 1.56 -1.80
N LEU A 36 -1.98 1.47 -2.12
CA LEU A 36 -3.06 1.78 -1.19
C LEU A 36 -3.11 0.81 0.00
N ALA A 37 -2.92 -0.49 -0.23
CA ALA A 37 -2.89 -1.49 0.83
C ALA A 37 -1.78 -1.20 1.84
N ILE A 38 -0.58 -0.86 1.37
CA ILE A 38 0.56 -0.47 2.22
C ILE A 38 0.21 0.74 3.08
N CYS A 39 -0.35 1.79 2.47
CA CYS A 39 -0.74 3.01 3.17
C CYS A 39 -1.83 2.77 4.22
N TYR A 40 -2.77 1.88 3.92
CA TYR A 40 -3.89 1.57 4.81
C TYR A 40 -3.45 0.75 6.02
N VAL A 41 -2.66 -0.30 5.78
CA VAL A 41 -2.11 -1.19 6.82
C VAL A 41 -1.03 -0.48 7.65
N GLY A 42 -0.34 0.49 7.07
CA GLY A 42 0.59 1.36 7.79
C GLY A 42 -0.08 2.28 8.81
N GLY A 43 -1.38 2.54 8.64
CA GLY A 43 -2.17 3.47 9.45
C GLY A 43 -2.24 4.87 8.81
N ARG A 44 -3.45 5.43 8.75
CA ARG A 44 -3.83 6.69 8.05
C ARG A 44 -3.09 7.98 8.50
N GLY A 45 -2.17 7.92 9.46
CA GLY A 45 -1.53 9.09 10.06
C GLY A 45 -0.08 8.93 10.49
N SER A 46 0.59 7.81 10.18
CA SER A 46 2.00 7.60 10.55
C SER A 46 2.84 7.10 9.38
N ILE A 47 3.79 7.93 8.95
CA ILE A 47 4.78 7.57 7.92
C ILE A 47 5.64 6.40 8.41
N TRP A 48 5.98 6.39 9.71
CA TRP A 48 6.79 5.35 10.34
C TRP A 48 6.07 4.00 10.46
N GLY A 49 4.73 3.99 10.52
CA GLY A 49 3.96 2.75 10.51
C GLY A 49 3.85 2.11 9.14
N SER A 50 3.92 2.92 8.07
CA SER A 50 3.83 2.45 6.69
C SER A 50 5.11 1.82 6.16
N LEU A 51 6.27 2.18 6.70
CA LEU A 51 7.56 1.62 6.28
C LEU A 51 7.67 0.09 6.54
N PRO A 52 7.40 -0.43 7.75
CA PRO A 52 7.40 -1.87 7.99
C PRO A 52 6.18 -2.58 7.37
N SER A 53 5.04 -1.90 7.19
CA SER A 53 3.90 -2.51 6.50
C SER A 53 4.20 -2.76 5.02
N ALA A 54 4.99 -1.89 4.38
CA ALA A 54 5.41 -2.05 2.99
C ALA A 54 6.13 -3.38 2.80
N ALA A 55 7.09 -3.72 3.66
CA ALA A 55 7.83 -4.97 3.58
C ALA A 55 6.90 -6.20 3.71
N ILE A 56 5.98 -6.18 4.69
CA ILE A 56 5.06 -7.30 4.96
C ILE A 56 4.07 -7.48 3.80
N ILE A 57 3.48 -6.39 3.31
CA ILE A 57 2.50 -6.40 2.24
C ILE A 57 3.17 -6.71 0.90
N LEU A 58 4.36 -6.19 0.62
CA LEU A 58 5.09 -6.59 -0.59
C LEU A 58 5.43 -8.08 -0.55
N MET A 59 5.84 -8.61 0.60
CA MET A 59 6.11 -10.04 0.74
C MET A 59 4.85 -10.88 0.53
N ILE A 60 3.68 -10.43 1.02
CA ILE A 60 2.41 -11.10 0.73
C ILE A 60 2.19 -11.11 -0.79
N PHE A 61 2.25 -9.96 -1.47
CA PHE A 61 2.04 -9.87 -2.92
C PHE A 61 3.07 -10.66 -3.75
N GLU A 62 4.32 -10.76 -3.29
CA GLU A 62 5.38 -11.53 -3.94
C GLU A 62 5.16 -13.04 -3.84
N LEU A 63 4.76 -13.53 -2.65
CA LEU A 63 4.32 -14.93 -2.44
C LEU A 63 3.17 -15.32 -3.35
N LEU A 64 2.49 -14.30 -3.85
CA LEU A 64 1.20 -14.38 -4.46
C LEU A 64 1.43 -14.26 -6.02
N ARG A 65 2.56 -13.69 -6.44
CA ARG A 65 3.08 -13.73 -7.83
C ARG A 65 3.14 -15.11 -8.55
N PRO A 66 3.61 -16.22 -7.94
CA PRO A 66 3.78 -17.49 -8.65
C PRO A 66 2.45 -18.17 -9.04
N TYR A 67 1.38 -18.01 -8.27
CA TYR A 67 0.07 -18.59 -8.65
C TYR A 67 -0.56 -17.83 -9.83
N GLU A 68 -0.16 -16.58 -10.08
CA GLU A 68 -0.56 -15.82 -11.26
C GLU A 68 0.15 -16.30 -12.52
N ALA A 69 1.42 -16.71 -12.38
CA ALA A 69 2.22 -17.22 -13.48
C ALA A 69 1.73 -18.59 -14.00
N ILE A 70 1.04 -19.36 -13.16
CA ILE A 70 0.48 -20.68 -13.49
C ILE A 70 -0.87 -20.60 -14.22
N GLY A 71 -1.45 -19.41 -14.41
CA GLY A 71 -2.63 -19.23 -15.26
C GLY A 71 -3.98 -19.57 -14.60
N VAL A 72 -4.01 -19.76 -13.28
CA VAL A 72 -5.26 -19.92 -12.50
C VAL A 72 -6.10 -18.64 -12.53
N ILE A 73 -5.47 -17.49 -12.76
CA ILE A 73 -6.09 -16.15 -12.78
C ILE A 73 -5.76 -15.48 -14.12
N SER A 74 -6.73 -15.44 -15.04
CA SER A 74 -6.58 -14.76 -16.34
C SER A 74 -6.45 -13.23 -16.17
N PHE A 75 -5.81 -12.54 -17.13
CA PHE A 75 -5.42 -11.12 -17.09
C PHE A 75 -6.54 -10.16 -16.65
N ALA A 76 -7.80 -10.45 -17.00
CA ALA A 76 -8.98 -9.66 -16.60
C ALA A 76 -9.40 -9.86 -15.13
N HIS A 77 -9.11 -11.03 -14.55
CA HIS A 77 -9.47 -11.39 -13.19
C HIS A 77 -8.46 -10.86 -12.16
N LYS A 78 -7.23 -10.52 -12.59
CA LYS A 78 -6.19 -9.96 -11.71
C LYS A 78 -6.67 -8.71 -10.97
N TYR A 79 -7.32 -7.80 -11.67
CA TYR A 79 -7.80 -6.54 -11.08
C TYR A 79 -8.92 -6.76 -10.05
N ILE A 80 -9.81 -7.72 -10.31
CA ILE A 80 -10.88 -8.10 -9.39
C ILE A 80 -10.29 -8.79 -8.16
N VAL A 81 -9.35 -9.72 -8.35
CA VAL A 81 -8.66 -10.42 -7.26
C VAL A 81 -7.86 -9.45 -6.39
N TYR A 82 -7.10 -8.52 -6.99
CA TYR A 82 -6.40 -7.50 -6.23
C TYR A 82 -7.36 -6.58 -5.48
N GLY A 83 -8.47 -6.17 -6.09
CA GLY A 83 -9.50 -5.37 -5.42
C GLY A 83 -10.13 -6.10 -4.22
N ILE A 84 -10.49 -7.39 -4.38
CA ILE A 84 -11.02 -8.23 -3.30
C ILE A 84 -9.97 -8.41 -2.19
N LEU A 85 -8.71 -8.65 -2.55
CA LEU A 85 -7.63 -8.80 -1.60
C LEU A 85 -7.39 -7.50 -0.81
N LEU A 86 -7.47 -6.35 -1.48
CA LEU A 86 -7.45 -5.03 -0.86
C LEU A 86 -8.60 -4.89 0.14
N ILE A 87 -9.83 -5.25 -0.25
CA ILE A 87 -11.00 -5.21 0.63
C ILE A 87 -10.81 -6.11 1.86
N ILE A 88 -10.31 -7.33 1.68
CA ILE A 88 -10.04 -8.27 2.79
C ILE A 88 -8.99 -7.67 3.74
N VAL A 89 -7.89 -7.13 3.21
CA VAL A 89 -6.85 -6.46 3.99
C VAL A 89 -7.43 -5.24 4.72
N MET A 90 -8.27 -4.44 4.06
CA MET A 90 -8.95 -3.29 4.68
C MET A 90 -9.98 -3.68 5.73
N ILE A 91 -10.56 -4.89 5.69
CA ILE A 91 -11.54 -5.36 6.68
C ILE A 91 -10.82 -5.99 7.88
N TRP A 92 -9.83 -6.84 7.63
CA TRP A 92 -9.18 -7.63 8.68
C TRP A 92 -8.01 -6.88 9.35
N VAL A 93 -7.41 -5.89 8.67
CA VAL A 93 -6.24 -5.13 9.14
C VAL A 93 -6.59 -3.65 9.33
N GLN A 94 -7.69 -3.36 10.04
CA GLN A 94 -8.19 -1.99 10.28
C GLN A 94 -7.40 -1.21 11.34
N GLY A 95 -6.60 -1.88 12.17
CA GLY A 95 -5.79 -1.23 13.20
C GLY A 95 -4.38 -0.84 12.77
N GLY A 96 -3.90 -1.42 11.66
CA GLY A 96 -2.54 -1.26 11.14
C GLY A 96 -1.40 -1.64 12.12
N LEU A 97 -0.19 -1.80 11.59
CA LEU A 97 1.00 -1.98 12.43
C LEU A 97 1.22 -0.80 13.37
N ALA A 98 0.89 0.43 12.94
CA ALA A 98 0.98 1.63 13.77
C ALA A 98 0.10 1.57 15.03
N GLY A 99 -1.12 1.02 14.95
CA GLY A 99 -1.99 0.87 16.12
C GLY A 99 -1.48 -0.20 17.09
N ALA A 100 -0.88 -1.28 16.58
CA ALA A 100 -0.24 -2.31 17.39
C ALA A 100 1.02 -1.78 18.10
N ILE A 101 1.89 -1.05 17.38
CA ILE A 101 3.09 -0.43 17.94
C ILE A 101 2.74 0.62 18.99
N LYS A 102 1.75 1.50 18.73
CA LYS A 102 1.32 2.51 19.71
C LYS A 102 0.76 1.87 20.99
N LYS A 103 -0.01 0.78 20.87
CA LYS A 103 -0.48 0.00 22.02
C LYS A 103 0.65 -0.70 22.78
N LEU A 104 1.67 -1.20 22.09
CA LEU A 104 2.86 -1.80 22.70
C LEU A 104 3.69 -0.75 23.45
N THR A 105 3.94 0.42 22.84
CA THR A 105 4.68 1.52 23.47
C THR A 105 3.93 2.07 24.69
N GLU A 106 2.60 2.24 24.62
CA GLU A 106 1.79 2.66 25.78
C GLU A 106 1.77 1.60 26.90
N LYS A 107 1.85 0.31 26.56
CA LYS A 107 1.92 -0.79 27.54
C LYS A 107 3.28 -0.86 28.24
N TYR A 108 4.38 -0.56 27.53
CA TYR A 108 5.72 -0.50 28.13
C TYR A 108 5.91 0.72 29.06
N VAL A 109 5.35 1.89 28.70
CA VAL A 109 5.46 3.10 29.53
C VAL A 109 4.69 2.97 30.86
N LYS A 110 3.57 2.24 30.88
CA LYS A 110 2.77 2.00 32.10
C LYS A 110 3.37 0.98 33.08
N THR A 111 4.41 0.24 32.69
CA THR A 111 5.07 -0.73 33.58
C THR A 111 6.30 -0.14 34.28
N THR A 112 6.70 1.10 33.95
CA THR A 112 7.83 1.82 34.56
C THR A 112 7.37 2.95 35.51
N SER A 113 6.08 3.12 35.74
CA SER A 113 5.49 4.04 36.74
C SER A 113 4.68 3.27 37.77
#